data_AF-A0AAN6DM08-F1
#
_entry.id   AF-A0AAN6DM08-F1
#
_cell.length_a   1.000
_cell.length_b   1.000
_cell.length_c   1.000
_cell.angle_alpha   90.00
_cell.angle_beta   90.00
_cell.angle_gamma   90.00
#
_symmetry.space_group_name_H-M   'P 1'
#
loop_
_entity.id
_entity.type
_entity.pdbx_description
1 polymer ?
#
loop_
_entity_poly.entity_id
_entity_poly.type
_entity_poly.pdbx_seq_one_letter_code
_entity_poly.pdbx_strand_id
1 'polypeptide(L)'
;MPQQGLDDFQVDWEPSHKQTFTTSTSARQAIPSSPIKHFFQWTEIDAQGKVKPIGARFWHLFSRDISLPDDQEWSFERPLGKGSYGAAALFVKVDETQKVVDEFALKVADLNPNSLVHKAKVDLTHEAAIMAQTNDWKTDSIVRLRQFNVSGDYARYYFEFCRYETLETLRLKYKAWNTYLPELFLWHVFSSLAEGCARFGSGPFKNLASSRFGQSMPDGYLLHNDIKTENILLGSNMTKDSQRKWYPIPKFADFGLSIITAPNEALRNQARFLQVGSRAWYPPEQRTSFMQDYRKYYFHQPGTSSTIQRDQHKILAQANLWAVGAVMYSMITMNEIDDLSERVNDLLMGTPLARRTFDGTNIIKRFDPGVTRQYSPELLSLVQACLRIRPQDRPSPQTLRRDAERGLSQCQDRETAQLGTEGRRERLIVACGPGEMGNLPDGGANFEKDETFWRSFAEHLLWIPKDWDVPCPPNPPESLPANPNWPDALRERVQERWAAAVQEQREQAPTTSSQYTHSRKRTASAAFEEIRPPSAADGQDGPSRKRQQIRNKYRRG
;
A
#
# COMPACT_ATOMS: atom_id res chain seq x y z
N MET A 1 -7.10 19.61 32.26
CA MET A 1 -6.30 18.37 32.35
C MET A 1 -4.84 18.79 32.32
N PRO A 2 -3.94 18.18 33.11
CA PRO A 2 -2.51 18.31 32.82
C PRO A 2 -2.29 17.87 31.36
N GLN A 3 -1.51 18.63 30.58
CA GLN A 3 -1.12 18.20 29.25
C GLN A 3 -0.43 16.84 29.40
N GLN A 4 -0.95 15.81 28.75
CA GLN A 4 -0.36 14.48 28.76
C GLN A 4 0.89 14.50 27.87
N GLY A 5 1.93 13.77 28.28
CA GLY A 5 3.15 13.64 27.50
C GLY A 5 2.90 12.95 26.17
N LEU A 6 3.90 13.02 25.30
CA LEU A 6 3.98 12.14 24.14
C LEU A 6 4.11 10.68 24.65
N ASP A 7 3.41 9.73 24.02
CA ASP A 7 3.30 8.31 24.41
C ASP A 7 2.33 7.95 25.55
N ASP A 8 1.66 8.94 26.14
CA ASP A 8 0.71 8.72 27.24
C ASP A 8 -0.74 8.44 26.78
N PHE A 9 -0.98 8.27 25.47
CA PHE A 9 -2.35 8.10 24.97
C PHE A 9 -3.03 6.86 25.53
N GLN A 10 -4.11 7.10 26.28
CA GLN A 10 -4.97 6.06 26.83
C GLN A 10 -6.43 6.50 26.78
N VAL A 11 -7.31 5.51 26.60
CA VAL A 11 -8.76 5.68 26.68
C VAL A 11 -9.24 5.00 27.94
N ASP A 12 -9.95 5.74 28.79
CA ASP A 12 -10.71 5.11 29.87
C ASP A 12 -11.90 4.38 29.25
N TRP A 13 -12.01 3.08 29.44
CA TRP A 13 -13.07 2.28 28.83
C TRP A 13 -14.35 2.23 29.65
N GLU A 14 -14.38 2.81 30.85
CA GLU A 14 -15.56 2.91 31.70
C GLU A 14 -16.60 3.85 31.05
N PRO A 15 -17.82 3.38 30.73
CA PRO A 15 -18.82 4.20 30.03
C PRO A 15 -19.22 5.47 30.80
N SER A 16 -19.20 5.40 32.14
CA SER A 16 -19.59 6.50 33.02
C SER A 16 -18.51 7.56 33.20
N HIS A 17 -17.23 7.22 33.00
CA HIS A 17 -16.13 8.15 33.16
C HIS A 17 -16.12 9.21 32.02
N LYS A 18 -16.03 10.49 32.37
CA LYS A 18 -15.93 11.57 31.39
C LYS A 18 -14.48 11.84 31.04
N GLN A 19 -14.14 11.74 29.76
CA GLN A 19 -12.83 12.10 29.22
C GLN A 19 -13.02 13.09 28.07
N THR A 20 -12.22 14.14 28.04
CA THR A 20 -12.20 15.14 26.96
C THR A 20 -10.85 15.11 26.27
N PHE A 21 -10.89 15.13 24.94
CA PHE A 21 -9.70 15.18 24.09
C PHE A 21 -9.51 16.56 23.46
N THR A 22 -10.39 17.53 23.77
CA THR A 22 -10.34 18.88 23.25
C THR A 22 -9.20 19.67 23.89
N THR A 23 -8.37 20.31 23.08
CA THR A 23 -7.30 21.20 23.53
C THR A 23 -7.48 22.60 22.94
N SER A 24 -7.12 23.62 23.71
CA SER A 24 -6.98 24.98 23.20
C SER A 24 -5.57 25.16 22.63
N THR A 25 -5.45 25.33 21.32
CA THR A 25 -4.17 25.66 20.67
C THR A 25 -4.06 27.15 20.41
N SER A 26 -2.94 27.77 20.79
CA SER A 26 -2.59 29.11 20.33
C SER A 26 -2.02 29.07 18.91
N ALA A 27 -1.96 30.23 18.28
CA ALA A 27 -1.30 30.36 16.98
C ALA A 27 0.21 30.48 17.19
N ARG A 28 0.99 29.75 16.39
CA ARG A 28 2.45 29.90 16.33
C ARG A 28 2.79 31.16 15.53
N GLN A 29 3.78 31.92 16.01
CA GLN A 29 4.31 33.10 15.29
C GLN A 29 5.33 32.74 14.19
N ALA A 30 5.41 31.47 13.76
CA ALA A 30 6.41 31.02 12.81
C ALA A 30 6.13 31.53 11.38
N ILE A 31 7.17 32.00 10.70
CA ILE A 31 7.10 32.37 9.28
C ILE A 31 7.45 31.13 8.44
N PRO A 32 6.54 30.63 7.58
CA PRO A 32 6.80 29.46 6.76
C PRO A 32 7.85 29.76 5.68
N SER A 33 8.76 28.81 5.46
CA SER A 33 9.69 28.90 4.33
C SER A 33 8.96 28.70 2.99
N SER A 34 9.57 29.19 1.89
CA SER A 34 8.94 29.22 0.57
C SER A 34 8.37 27.88 0.07
N PRO A 35 9.01 26.71 0.25
CA PRO A 35 8.37 25.47 -0.21
C PRO A 35 7.14 25.08 0.60
N ILE A 36 7.11 25.39 1.90
CA ILE A 36 6.02 25.00 2.80
C ILE A 36 4.76 25.83 2.51
N LYS A 37 4.90 27.14 2.28
CA LYS A 37 3.75 28.02 2.00
C LYS A 37 2.96 27.61 0.75
N HIS A 38 3.58 26.95 -0.22
CA HIS A 38 2.89 26.48 -1.42
C HIS A 38 1.87 25.37 -1.13
N PHE A 39 2.06 24.59 -0.06
CA PHE A 39 1.07 23.59 0.36
C PHE A 39 -0.20 24.24 0.94
N PHE A 40 -0.13 25.46 1.48
CA PHE A 40 -1.28 26.13 2.12
C PHE A 40 -2.34 26.61 1.13
N GLN A 41 -1.94 26.80 -0.12
CA GLN A 41 -2.85 27.21 -1.20
C GLN A 41 -3.41 26.01 -1.96
N TRP A 42 -3.07 24.78 -1.55
CA TRP A 42 -3.53 23.58 -2.24
C TRP A 42 -5.05 23.41 -2.10
N THR A 43 -5.74 23.42 -3.22
CA THR A 43 -7.16 23.06 -3.32
C THR A 43 -7.35 21.85 -4.24
N GLU A 44 -8.30 20.98 -3.91
CA GLU A 44 -8.67 19.85 -4.77
C GLU A 44 -10.15 19.87 -5.07
N ILE A 45 -10.56 19.25 -6.17
CA ILE A 45 -11.96 19.07 -6.53
C ILE A 45 -12.33 17.63 -6.18
N ASP A 46 -13.34 17.43 -5.33
CA ASP A 46 -13.81 16.09 -5.02
C ASP A 46 -14.65 15.48 -6.15
N ALA A 47 -15.05 14.22 -5.98
CA ALA A 47 -15.86 13.50 -6.97
C ALA A 47 -17.22 14.14 -7.25
N GLN A 48 -17.65 15.10 -6.42
CA GLN A 48 -18.89 15.86 -6.57
C GLN A 48 -18.65 17.26 -7.17
N GLY A 49 -17.41 17.58 -7.56
CA GLY A 49 -17.06 18.88 -8.12
C GLY A 49 -16.82 19.97 -7.06
N LYS A 50 -16.80 19.63 -5.76
CA LYS A 50 -16.63 20.61 -4.69
C LYS A 50 -15.16 20.84 -4.40
N VAL A 51 -14.79 22.12 -4.28
CA VAL A 51 -13.43 22.52 -3.87
C VAL A 51 -13.21 22.19 -2.39
N LYS A 52 -12.14 21.43 -2.11
CA LYS A 52 -11.63 21.08 -0.79
C LYS A 52 -10.31 21.83 -0.56
N PRO A 53 -10.24 22.72 0.45
CA PRO A 53 -9.02 23.46 0.74
C PRO A 53 -8.05 22.57 1.54
N ILE A 54 -7.39 21.63 0.87
CA ILE A 54 -6.39 20.74 1.48
C ILE A 54 -5.33 21.53 2.24
N GLY A 55 -4.94 22.68 1.71
CA GLY A 55 -3.97 23.58 2.31
C GLY A 55 -4.36 24.12 3.68
N ALA A 56 -5.65 24.15 4.04
CA ALA A 56 -6.10 24.50 5.39
C ALA A 56 -5.58 23.51 6.46
N ARG A 57 -5.45 22.22 6.11
CA ARG A 57 -4.90 21.20 7.02
C ARG A 57 -3.40 21.35 7.19
N PHE A 58 -2.67 21.64 6.11
CA PHE A 58 -1.24 21.98 6.19
C PHE A 58 -1.00 23.27 6.97
N TRP A 59 -1.85 24.27 6.77
CA TRP A 59 -1.83 25.48 7.56
C TRP A 59 -2.04 25.16 9.04
N HIS A 60 -3.03 24.34 9.39
CA HIS A 60 -3.27 23.93 10.78
C HIS A 60 -2.08 23.19 11.39
N LEU A 61 -1.45 22.26 10.64
CA LEU A 61 -0.23 21.56 11.08
C LEU A 61 0.90 22.54 11.43
N PHE A 62 1.07 23.57 10.61
CA PHE A 62 2.18 24.52 10.74
C PHE A 62 1.91 25.64 11.76
N SER A 63 0.70 26.21 11.73
CA SER A 63 0.36 27.46 12.41
C SER A 63 -0.14 27.28 13.84
N ARG A 64 -0.23 26.06 14.35
CA ARG A 64 -0.78 25.74 15.68
C ARG A 64 0.25 25.01 16.52
N ASP A 65 0.26 25.30 17.82
CA ASP A 65 1.05 24.57 18.80
C ASP A 65 0.71 23.08 18.76
N ILE A 66 1.69 22.22 19.06
CA ILE A 66 1.48 20.77 19.05
C ILE A 66 0.73 20.26 20.28
N SER A 67 0.36 21.13 21.23
CA SER A 67 -0.41 20.75 22.43
C SER A 67 0.25 19.64 23.26
N LEU A 68 1.58 19.60 23.29
CA LEU A 68 2.37 18.75 24.19
C LEU A 68 2.99 19.62 25.30
N PRO A 69 3.29 19.06 26.49
CA PRO A 69 3.90 19.81 27.60
C PRO A 69 5.21 20.50 27.23
N ASP A 70 5.99 19.88 26.35
CA ASP A 70 7.31 20.31 25.89
C ASP A 70 7.26 20.88 24.45
N ASP A 71 6.13 21.44 24.02
CA ASP A 71 5.89 21.94 22.64
C ASP A 71 7.02 22.82 22.07
N GLN A 72 7.69 23.59 22.92
CA GLN A 72 8.79 24.49 22.52
C GLN A 72 10.06 23.74 22.08
N GLU A 73 10.22 22.48 22.48
CA GLU A 73 11.36 21.62 22.12
C GLU A 73 11.15 20.93 20.76
N TRP A 74 9.94 21.02 20.19
CA TRP A 74 9.56 20.35 18.95
C TRP A 74 9.49 21.31 17.77
N SER A 75 10.23 20.97 16.73
CA SER A 75 10.28 21.73 15.47
C SER A 75 9.54 21.01 14.36
N PHE A 76 8.85 21.78 13.52
CA PHE A 76 8.32 21.27 12.25
C PHE A 76 9.49 21.01 11.30
N GLU A 77 9.61 19.79 10.79
CA GLU A 77 10.65 19.45 9.81
C GLU A 77 10.12 19.57 8.38
N ARG A 78 9.10 18.78 8.03
CA ARG A 78 8.56 18.73 6.66
C ARG A 78 7.16 18.14 6.55
N PRO A 79 6.41 18.46 5.47
CA PRO A 79 5.25 17.68 5.07
C PRO A 79 5.66 16.24 4.72
N LEU A 80 4.84 15.27 5.11
CA LEU A 80 5.03 13.85 4.80
C LEU A 80 4.08 13.34 3.72
N GLY A 81 2.93 13.99 3.55
CA GLY A 81 1.94 13.56 2.58
C GLY A 81 0.58 14.18 2.80
N LYS A 82 -0.31 13.90 1.86
CA LYS A 82 -1.75 14.11 2.00
C LYS A 82 -2.49 12.80 1.74
N GLY A 83 -3.58 12.60 2.45
CA GLY A 83 -4.58 11.58 2.15
C GLY A 83 -5.92 12.23 1.82
N SER A 84 -6.88 11.43 1.35
CA SER A 84 -8.27 11.88 1.13
C SER A 84 -8.89 12.56 2.35
N TYR A 85 -8.43 12.15 3.55
CA TYR A 85 -9.01 12.54 4.83
C TYR A 85 -8.10 13.43 5.69
N GLY A 86 -6.86 13.72 5.26
CA GLY A 86 -5.94 14.45 6.13
C GLY A 86 -4.64 14.90 5.47
N ALA A 87 -3.83 15.63 6.24
CA ALA A 87 -2.46 16.00 5.90
C ALA A 87 -1.52 15.49 7.00
N ALA A 88 -0.29 15.13 6.66
CA ALA A 88 0.70 14.65 7.61
C ALA A 88 2.00 15.46 7.53
N ALA A 89 2.67 15.66 8.67
CA ALA A 89 3.97 16.31 8.77
C ALA A 89 4.86 15.64 9.83
N LEU A 90 6.16 15.75 9.65
CA LEU A 90 7.18 15.29 10.57
C LEU A 90 7.56 16.41 11.53
N PHE A 91 7.59 16.07 12.81
CA PHE A 91 8.12 16.91 13.88
C PHE A 91 9.31 16.22 14.53
N VAL A 92 10.34 16.99 14.84
CA VAL A 92 11.56 16.49 15.49
C VAL A 92 11.94 17.33 16.68
N LYS A 93 12.50 16.63 17.66
CA LYS A 93 13.15 17.17 18.83
C LYS A 93 14.64 16.94 18.69
N VAL A 94 15.44 17.99 18.84
CA VAL A 94 16.90 17.93 18.72
C VAL A 94 17.56 18.28 20.04
N ASP A 95 18.69 17.65 20.33
CA ASP A 95 19.53 18.02 21.48
C ASP A 95 20.41 19.25 21.18
N GLU A 96 21.22 19.66 22.17
CA GLU A 96 22.17 20.77 22.06
C GLU A 96 23.19 20.58 20.91
N THR A 97 23.41 19.33 20.46
CA THR A 97 24.32 18.98 19.35
C THR A 97 23.63 18.94 17.99
N GLN A 98 22.36 19.37 17.91
CA GLN A 98 21.51 19.30 16.71
C GLN A 98 21.21 17.86 16.26
N LYS A 99 21.37 16.87 17.14
CA LYS A 99 21.01 15.49 16.83
C LYS A 99 19.55 15.25 17.19
N VAL A 100 18.81 14.61 16.28
CA VAL A 100 17.42 14.17 16.54
C VAL A 100 17.41 13.17 17.69
N VAL A 101 16.72 13.53 18.78
CA VAL A 101 16.53 12.69 19.97
C VAL A 101 15.13 12.07 20.05
N ASP A 102 14.14 12.69 19.40
CA ASP A 102 12.80 12.13 19.23
C ASP A 102 12.12 12.71 17.97
N GLU A 103 11.17 11.96 17.42
CA GLU A 103 10.49 12.28 16.17
C GLU A 103 9.08 11.66 16.16
N PHE A 104 8.11 12.38 15.59
CA PHE A 104 6.76 11.85 15.39
C PHE A 104 6.12 12.39 14.11
N ALA A 105 5.17 11.63 13.57
CA ALA A 105 4.33 12.08 12.47
C ALA A 105 3.01 12.62 13.02
N LEU A 106 2.70 13.87 12.72
CA LEU A 106 1.41 14.49 13.05
C LEU A 106 0.48 14.41 11.84
N LYS A 107 -0.63 13.69 11.97
CA LYS A 107 -1.75 13.70 11.01
C LYS A 107 -2.84 14.62 11.53
N VAL A 108 -3.29 15.54 10.67
CA VAL A 108 -4.47 16.39 10.88
C VAL A 108 -5.56 15.94 9.91
N ALA A 109 -6.73 15.64 10.46
CA ALA A 109 -7.93 15.27 9.71
C ALA A 109 -9.12 16.12 10.17
N ASP A 110 -10.08 16.33 9.27
CA ASP A 110 -11.31 17.05 9.63
C ASP A 110 -12.09 16.22 10.68
N LEU A 111 -12.56 16.88 11.74
CA LEU A 111 -13.37 16.22 12.75
C LEU A 111 -14.77 15.97 12.19
N ASN A 112 -15.09 14.71 11.96
CA ASN A 112 -16.40 14.29 11.48
C ASN A 112 -17.28 13.85 12.66
N PRO A 113 -18.44 14.48 12.92
CA PRO A 113 -19.33 14.04 14.00
C PRO A 113 -19.75 12.56 13.91
N ASN A 114 -19.82 12.01 12.69
CA ASN A 114 -20.17 10.61 12.46
C ASN A 114 -19.03 9.63 12.81
N SER A 115 -17.80 10.12 13.02
CA SER A 115 -16.67 9.29 13.45
C SER A 115 -16.50 9.24 14.97
N LEU A 116 -17.37 9.91 15.74
CA LEU A 116 -17.28 9.96 17.20
C LEU A 116 -17.91 8.71 17.85
N VAL A 117 -17.25 8.15 18.87
CA VAL A 117 -17.62 6.82 19.40
C VAL A 117 -18.61 6.84 20.58
N HIS A 118 -18.52 7.83 21.48
CA HIS A 118 -19.29 7.81 22.73
C HIS A 118 -19.46 9.20 23.35
N LYS A 119 -20.67 9.52 23.82
CA LYS A 119 -21.03 10.84 24.39
C LYS A 119 -20.20 11.27 25.62
N ALA A 120 -19.72 10.32 26.42
CA ALA A 120 -18.88 10.60 27.59
C ALA A 120 -17.39 10.71 27.25
N LYS A 121 -17.00 10.40 26.01
CA LYS A 121 -15.64 10.50 25.49
C LYS A 121 -15.62 11.60 24.44
N VAL A 122 -15.64 12.83 24.92
CA VAL A 122 -15.84 14.03 24.10
C VAL A 122 -14.77 14.10 23.02
N ASP A 123 -15.22 14.11 21.77
CA ASP A 123 -14.42 14.15 20.53
C ASP A 123 -13.53 12.93 20.25
N LEU A 124 -13.69 11.81 20.98
CA LEU A 124 -12.98 10.57 20.68
C LEU A 124 -13.46 9.97 19.36
N THR A 125 -12.55 9.85 18.40
CA THR A 125 -12.84 9.27 17.09
C THR A 125 -12.71 7.74 17.08
N HIS A 126 -13.37 7.09 16.13
CA HIS A 126 -13.25 5.65 15.88
C HIS A 126 -11.80 5.23 15.62
N GLU A 127 -11.07 5.97 14.78
CA GLU A 127 -9.65 5.73 14.49
C GLU A 127 -8.81 5.74 15.78
N ALA A 128 -8.92 6.80 16.60
CA ALA A 128 -8.17 6.91 17.84
C ALA A 128 -8.54 5.81 18.84
N ALA A 129 -9.83 5.48 18.97
CA ALA A 129 -10.29 4.41 19.87
C ALA A 129 -9.80 3.02 19.43
N ILE A 130 -9.78 2.74 18.12
CA ILE A 130 -9.21 1.48 17.60
C ILE A 130 -7.71 1.45 17.89
N MET A 131 -6.99 2.53 17.59
CA MET A 131 -5.54 2.56 17.78
C MET A 131 -5.12 2.53 19.26
N ALA A 132 -5.93 3.06 20.17
CA ALA A 132 -5.76 2.87 21.61
C ALA A 132 -5.75 1.37 21.97
N GLN A 133 -6.67 0.58 21.41
CA GLN A 133 -6.70 -0.87 21.64
C GLN A 133 -5.54 -1.59 20.98
N THR A 134 -5.13 -1.20 19.76
CA THR A 134 -4.01 -1.86 19.07
C THR A 134 -2.66 -1.57 19.75
N ASN A 135 -2.50 -0.40 20.37
CA ASN A 135 -1.32 -0.07 21.17
C ASN A 135 -1.08 -1.08 22.30
N ASP A 136 -2.15 -1.61 22.92
CA ASP A 136 -2.06 -2.58 24.02
C ASP A 136 -1.57 -3.96 23.57
N TRP A 137 -1.62 -4.26 22.27
CA TRP A 137 -1.21 -5.57 21.74
C TRP A 137 0.31 -5.74 21.66
N LYS A 138 1.08 -4.66 21.83
CA LYS A 138 2.56 -4.66 21.86
C LYS A 138 3.18 -5.40 20.66
N THR A 139 2.62 -5.19 19.47
CA THR A 139 3.16 -5.71 18.20
C THR A 139 3.91 -4.63 17.46
N ASP A 140 5.01 -4.99 16.80
CA ASP A 140 5.76 -4.06 15.95
C ASP A 140 5.09 -3.86 14.58
N SER A 141 4.12 -4.71 14.19
CA SER A 141 3.48 -4.69 12.87
C SER A 141 2.37 -3.65 12.69
N ILE A 142 2.13 -2.80 13.68
CA ILE A 142 1.09 -1.76 13.64
C ILE A 142 1.74 -0.44 14.06
N VAL A 143 1.42 0.64 13.34
CA VAL A 143 1.85 1.99 13.71
C VAL A 143 1.24 2.37 15.06
N ARG A 144 2.08 2.77 16.00
CA ARG A 144 1.67 3.25 17.32
C ARG A 144 1.11 4.66 17.25
N LEU A 145 -0.07 4.87 17.85
CA LEU A 145 -0.61 6.19 18.15
C LEU A 145 -0.02 6.66 19.51
N ARG A 146 0.91 7.60 19.49
CA ARG A 146 1.61 8.14 20.66
C ARG A 146 0.74 9.12 21.44
N GLN A 147 -0.05 9.94 20.74
CA GLN A 147 -0.96 10.94 21.34
C GLN A 147 -2.16 11.21 20.41
N PHE A 148 -3.30 11.64 20.98
CA PHE A 148 -4.47 12.11 20.25
C PHE A 148 -5.12 13.29 20.95
N ASN A 149 -5.46 14.33 20.19
CA ASN A 149 -6.29 15.43 20.67
C ASN A 149 -7.13 16.04 19.56
N VAL A 150 -8.01 16.96 19.93
CA VAL A 150 -8.89 17.70 19.03
C VAL A 150 -8.69 19.18 19.24
N SER A 151 -8.41 19.90 18.16
CA SER A 151 -8.20 21.35 18.16
C SER A 151 -9.10 22.01 17.09
N GLY A 152 -10.10 22.75 17.57
CA GLY A 152 -11.14 23.30 16.69
C GLY A 152 -11.86 22.18 15.93
N ASP A 153 -11.96 22.34 14.61
CA ASP A 153 -12.63 21.37 13.73
C ASP A 153 -11.70 20.23 13.26
N TYR A 154 -10.56 20.02 13.93
CA TYR A 154 -9.55 19.05 13.51
C TYR A 154 -9.21 18.02 14.59
N ALA A 155 -9.19 16.77 14.16
CA ALA A 155 -8.59 15.67 14.90
C ALA A 155 -7.08 15.60 14.61
N ARG A 156 -6.26 15.45 15.66
CA ARG A 156 -4.79 15.45 15.60
C ARG A 156 -4.27 14.13 16.14
N TYR A 157 -3.60 13.38 15.28
CA TYR A 157 -3.06 12.05 15.59
C TYR A 157 -1.54 12.10 15.53
N TYR A 158 -0.89 11.71 16.63
CA TYR A 158 0.55 11.76 16.80
C TYR A 158 1.06 10.34 16.70
N PHE A 159 1.64 9.96 15.58
CA PHE A 159 2.11 8.62 15.31
C PHE A 159 3.62 8.49 15.54
N GLU A 160 4.07 7.27 15.85
CA GLU A 160 5.49 6.97 15.64
C GLU A 160 5.89 7.27 14.19
N PHE A 161 7.10 7.79 13.98
CA PHE A 161 7.57 8.08 12.64
C PHE A 161 8.18 6.83 11.97
N CYS A 162 7.72 6.53 10.76
CA CYS A 162 8.25 5.44 9.93
C CYS A 162 9.23 5.99 8.89
N ARG A 163 10.53 5.88 9.20
CA ARG A 163 11.63 6.53 8.46
C ARG A 163 11.77 6.12 7.00
N TYR A 164 11.33 4.92 6.63
CA TYR A 164 11.55 4.35 5.30
C TYR A 164 10.31 4.44 4.40
N GLU A 165 9.42 5.40 4.68
CA GLU A 165 8.23 5.71 3.87
C GLU A 165 7.24 4.52 3.80
N THR A 166 6.65 4.27 2.63
CA THR A 166 5.61 3.25 2.40
C THR A 166 6.16 2.12 1.53
N LEU A 167 5.52 0.95 1.57
CA LEU A 167 5.80 -0.12 0.59
C LEU A 167 5.53 0.33 -0.84
N GLU A 168 4.56 1.23 -1.07
CA GLU A 168 4.30 1.76 -2.41
C GLU A 168 5.48 2.58 -2.92
N THR A 169 6.02 3.48 -2.09
CA THR A 169 7.20 4.26 -2.48
C THR A 169 8.36 3.34 -2.84
N LEU A 170 8.56 2.26 -2.07
CA LEU A 170 9.60 1.28 -2.33
C LEU A 170 9.34 0.50 -3.64
N ARG A 171 8.10 0.05 -3.89
CA ARG A 171 7.70 -0.63 -5.14
C ARG A 171 7.98 0.25 -6.34
N LEU A 172 7.56 1.51 -6.30
CA LEU A 172 7.75 2.48 -7.39
C LEU A 172 9.24 2.72 -7.67
N LYS A 173 10.05 2.87 -6.62
CA LYS A 173 11.52 2.97 -6.72
C LYS A 173 12.13 1.73 -7.39
N TYR A 174 11.80 0.53 -6.94
CA TYR A 174 12.35 -0.69 -7.54
C TYR A 174 11.88 -0.91 -9.00
N LYS A 175 10.63 -0.55 -9.31
CA LYS A 175 10.11 -0.57 -10.68
C LYS A 175 10.82 0.43 -11.60
N ALA A 176 11.10 1.65 -11.11
CA ALA A 176 11.88 2.65 -11.83
C ALA A 176 13.29 2.15 -12.19
N TRP A 177 13.90 1.34 -11.31
CA TRP A 177 15.21 0.72 -11.51
C TRP A 177 15.19 -0.62 -12.27
N ASN A 178 14.02 -1.08 -12.77
CA ASN A 178 13.90 -2.39 -13.42
C ASN A 178 14.38 -3.55 -12.54
N THR A 179 14.20 -3.45 -11.22
CA THR A 179 14.75 -4.41 -10.25
C THR A 179 13.63 -5.04 -9.44
N TYR A 180 13.68 -6.35 -9.27
CA TYR A 180 12.81 -7.09 -8.36
C TYR A 180 13.27 -6.91 -6.91
N LEU A 181 12.33 -6.92 -5.96
CA LEU A 181 12.67 -6.92 -4.54
C LEU A 181 13.28 -8.26 -4.12
N PRO A 182 14.23 -8.28 -3.16
CA PRO A 182 14.79 -9.52 -2.61
C PRO A 182 13.69 -10.40 -1.99
N GLU A 183 13.75 -11.71 -2.25
CA GLU A 183 12.74 -12.66 -1.72
C GLU A 183 12.71 -12.67 -0.19
N LEU A 184 13.86 -12.62 0.46
CA LEU A 184 13.94 -12.61 1.92
C LEU A 184 13.24 -11.38 2.54
N PHE A 185 13.34 -10.22 1.88
CA PHE A 185 12.60 -9.02 2.29
C PHE A 185 11.09 -9.21 2.13
N LEU A 186 10.65 -9.85 1.04
CA LEU A 186 9.22 -10.13 0.82
C LEU A 186 8.66 -11.11 1.86
N TRP A 187 9.42 -12.14 2.24
CA TRP A 187 9.04 -12.99 3.37
C TRP A 187 8.98 -12.23 4.70
N HIS A 188 9.90 -11.29 4.92
CA HIS A 188 9.86 -10.43 6.09
C HIS A 188 8.58 -9.58 6.13
N VAL A 189 8.22 -8.97 5.00
CA VAL A 189 6.94 -8.25 4.84
C VAL A 189 5.75 -9.15 5.11
N PHE A 190 5.71 -10.32 4.47
CA PHE A 190 4.58 -11.23 4.59
C PHE A 190 4.40 -11.69 6.04
N SER A 191 5.50 -12.04 6.72
CA SER A 191 5.49 -12.46 8.12
C SER A 191 4.99 -11.36 9.06
N SER A 192 5.50 -10.12 8.92
CA SER A 192 5.05 -8.97 9.73
C SER A 192 3.56 -8.67 9.54
N LEU A 193 3.08 -8.65 8.29
CA LEU A 193 1.67 -8.38 8.00
C LEU A 193 0.76 -9.54 8.44
N ALA A 194 1.25 -10.78 8.38
CA ALA A 194 0.52 -11.94 8.86
C ALA A 194 0.35 -11.94 10.39
N GLU A 195 1.38 -11.53 11.15
CA GLU A 195 1.25 -11.31 12.61
C GLU A 195 0.19 -10.25 12.92
N GLY A 196 0.19 -9.11 12.21
CA GLY A 196 -0.85 -8.09 12.41
C GLY A 196 -2.25 -8.61 12.08
N CYS A 197 -2.41 -9.39 10.99
CA CYS A 197 -3.68 -10.03 10.67
C CYS A 197 -4.12 -11.05 11.73
N ALA A 198 -3.19 -11.79 12.32
CA ALA A 198 -3.49 -12.69 13.43
C ALA A 198 -4.06 -11.91 14.62
N ARG A 199 -3.50 -10.74 14.96
CA ARG A 199 -4.04 -9.83 15.99
C ARG A 199 -5.41 -9.26 15.61
N PHE A 200 -5.60 -8.86 14.36
CA PHE A 200 -6.91 -8.40 13.88
C PHE A 200 -7.99 -9.49 13.98
N GLY A 201 -7.60 -10.77 13.86
CA GLY A 201 -8.53 -11.89 13.97
C GLY A 201 -8.82 -12.38 15.39
N SER A 202 -8.06 -11.96 16.42
CA SER A 202 -8.16 -12.56 17.76
C SER A 202 -7.83 -11.65 18.94
N GLY A 203 -7.62 -10.35 18.75
CA GLY A 203 -7.28 -9.43 19.84
C GLY A 203 -8.39 -9.35 20.89
N PRO A 204 -8.09 -9.02 22.17
CA PRO A 204 -9.17 -8.62 23.06
C PRO A 204 -9.75 -7.31 22.52
N PHE A 205 -10.97 -7.38 22.00
CA PHE A 205 -11.66 -6.22 21.48
C PHE A 205 -12.61 -5.63 22.51
N LYS A 206 -12.65 -4.31 22.56
CA LYS A 206 -13.68 -3.55 23.26
C LYS A 206 -14.66 -2.99 22.25
N ASN A 207 -15.94 -3.08 22.61
CA ASN A 207 -17.00 -2.60 21.76
C ASN A 207 -16.98 -1.05 21.70
N LEU A 208 -17.10 -0.51 20.49
CA LEU A 208 -17.10 0.94 20.24
C LEU A 208 -18.51 1.50 20.00
N ALA A 209 -19.54 0.65 19.99
CA ALA A 209 -20.93 1.11 19.91
C ALA A 209 -21.31 1.86 21.18
N SER A 210 -21.99 3.01 21.04
CA SER A 210 -22.34 3.83 22.20
C SER A 210 -23.13 3.08 23.29
N SER A 211 -23.95 2.07 22.94
CA SER A 211 -24.75 1.30 23.90
C SER A 211 -23.97 0.23 24.67
N ARG A 212 -22.80 -0.17 24.17
CA ARG A 212 -21.97 -1.26 24.72
C ARG A 212 -20.52 -0.83 24.91
N PHE A 213 -20.25 0.47 24.90
CA PHE A 213 -18.89 1.01 24.88
C PHE A 213 -18.01 0.37 25.95
N GLY A 214 -16.79 -0.01 25.61
CA GLY A 214 -15.82 -0.58 26.55
C GLY A 214 -16.08 -2.04 26.96
N GLN A 215 -17.25 -2.62 26.67
CA GLN A 215 -17.54 -4.03 26.95
C GLN A 215 -16.64 -4.94 26.11
N SER A 216 -16.20 -6.06 26.70
CA SER A 216 -15.44 -7.08 26.00
C SER A 216 -16.24 -7.69 24.84
N MET A 217 -15.58 -7.93 23.72
CA MET A 217 -16.13 -8.58 22.53
C MET A 217 -15.25 -9.80 22.16
N PRO A 218 -15.49 -10.97 22.81
CA PRO A 218 -14.63 -12.15 22.66
C PRO A 218 -14.57 -12.71 21.23
N ASP A 219 -15.69 -12.69 20.51
CA ASP A 219 -15.78 -13.14 19.10
C ASP A 219 -15.51 -11.99 18.11
N GLY A 220 -14.94 -10.89 18.60
CA GLY A 220 -14.64 -9.71 17.79
C GLY A 220 -13.49 -9.95 16.82
N TYR A 221 -13.54 -9.26 15.69
CA TYR A 221 -12.41 -9.08 14.80
C TYR A 221 -12.40 -7.66 14.25
N LEU A 222 -11.21 -7.22 13.85
CA LEU A 222 -10.98 -5.95 13.20
C LEU A 222 -10.98 -6.15 11.69
N LEU A 223 -11.78 -5.37 10.98
CA LEU A 223 -11.65 -5.17 9.53
C LEU A 223 -10.96 -3.84 9.31
N HIS A 224 -9.82 -3.85 8.61
CA HIS A 224 -9.07 -2.63 8.35
C HIS A 224 -9.68 -1.82 7.20
N ASN A 225 -10.30 -2.51 6.23
CA ASN A 225 -11.01 -1.96 5.06
C ASN A 225 -10.19 -1.11 4.07
N ASP A 226 -8.91 -0.85 4.33
CA ASP A 226 -8.04 -0.08 3.42
C ASP A 226 -6.57 -0.52 3.51
N ILE A 227 -6.32 -1.83 3.59
CA ILE A 227 -4.98 -2.39 3.48
C ILE A 227 -4.53 -2.30 2.02
N LYS A 228 -3.44 -1.57 1.78
CA LYS A 228 -2.82 -1.30 0.49
C LYS A 228 -1.36 -0.89 0.67
N THR A 229 -0.56 -0.87 -0.39
CA THR A 229 0.88 -0.59 -0.32
C THR A 229 1.21 0.79 0.26
N GLU A 230 0.34 1.79 0.06
CA GLU A 230 0.47 3.14 0.62
C GLU A 230 0.21 3.20 2.12
N ASN A 231 -0.59 2.25 2.64
CA ASN A 231 -0.96 2.17 4.06
C ASN A 231 -0.11 1.14 4.83
N ILE A 232 0.95 0.62 4.22
CA ILE A 232 1.99 -0.14 4.91
C ILE A 232 3.25 0.72 5.02
N LEU A 233 3.52 1.24 6.21
CA LEU A 233 4.70 2.07 6.48
C LEU A 233 5.90 1.21 6.87
N LEU A 234 7.10 1.69 6.57
CA LEU A 234 8.36 1.01 6.90
C LEU A 234 9.03 1.71 8.08
N GLY A 235 8.92 1.09 9.26
CA GLY A 235 9.49 1.55 10.52
C GLY A 235 10.99 1.30 10.65
N SER A 236 11.57 1.75 11.77
CA SER A 236 12.99 1.54 12.08
C SER A 236 13.34 0.05 12.09
N ASN A 237 14.53 -0.28 11.57
CA ASN A 237 15.13 -1.61 11.64
C ASN A 237 15.98 -1.81 12.92
N MET A 238 16.02 -0.84 13.82
CA MET A 238 16.70 -0.95 15.11
C MET A 238 15.76 -1.56 16.16
N THR A 239 16.20 -2.59 16.88
CA THR A 239 15.49 -3.07 18.07
C THR A 239 15.69 -2.12 19.25
N LYS A 240 14.87 -2.27 20.30
CA LYS A 240 15.02 -1.53 21.56
C LYS A 240 16.39 -1.75 22.22
N ASP A 241 17.01 -2.89 21.98
CA ASP A 241 18.35 -3.23 22.47
C ASP A 241 19.47 -2.76 21.52
N SER A 242 19.14 -1.85 20.57
CA SER A 242 20.05 -1.31 19.56
C SER A 242 20.67 -2.35 18.62
N GLN A 243 20.06 -3.54 18.49
CA GLN A 243 20.46 -4.50 17.46
C GLN A 243 19.77 -4.18 16.14
N ARG A 244 20.52 -4.12 15.05
CA ARG A 244 19.97 -3.87 13.72
C ARG A 244 19.36 -5.15 13.15
N LYS A 245 18.03 -5.20 13.00
CA LYS A 245 17.36 -6.15 12.10
C LYS A 245 17.79 -5.86 10.67
N TRP A 246 17.79 -6.90 9.84
CA TRP A 246 18.25 -6.81 8.45
C TRP A 246 17.38 -5.86 7.63
N TYR A 247 16.09 -5.77 7.94
CA TYR A 247 15.12 -4.98 7.17
C TYR A 247 14.27 -4.04 8.02
N PRO A 248 13.80 -2.92 7.43
CA PRO A 248 12.74 -2.08 8.01
C PRO A 248 11.50 -2.90 8.33
N ILE A 249 10.86 -2.60 9.46
CA ILE A 249 9.67 -3.34 9.92
C ILE A 249 8.41 -2.79 9.21
N PRO A 250 7.67 -3.61 8.46
CA PRO A 250 6.43 -3.18 7.82
C PRO A 250 5.29 -3.10 8.84
N LYS A 251 4.55 -1.97 8.81
CA LYS A 251 3.52 -1.64 9.79
C LYS A 251 2.21 -1.25 9.12
N PHE A 252 1.10 -1.80 9.56
CA PHE A 252 -0.24 -1.33 9.19
C PHE A 252 -0.45 0.09 9.71
N ALA A 253 -0.96 0.96 8.84
CA ALA A 253 -1.29 2.34 9.13
C ALA A 253 -2.66 2.73 8.58
N ASP A 254 -3.13 3.91 8.95
CA ASP A 254 -4.40 4.50 8.53
C ASP A 254 -5.65 3.67 8.90
N PHE A 255 -6.02 3.74 10.19
CA PHE A 255 -7.20 3.05 10.73
C PHE A 255 -8.50 3.86 10.55
N GLY A 256 -8.50 4.89 9.71
CA GLY A 256 -9.64 5.81 9.52
C GLY A 256 -10.92 5.14 9.01
N LEU A 257 -10.80 4.00 8.32
CA LEU A 257 -11.92 3.20 7.80
C LEU A 257 -12.09 1.86 8.54
N SER A 258 -11.28 1.62 9.57
CA SER A 258 -11.29 0.37 10.31
C SER A 258 -12.54 0.25 11.16
N ILE A 259 -13.04 -0.98 11.31
CA ILE A 259 -14.14 -1.30 12.23
C ILE A 259 -13.82 -2.53 13.07
N ILE A 260 -14.37 -2.56 14.28
CA ILE A 260 -14.42 -3.75 15.13
C ILE A 260 -15.85 -4.30 15.05
N THR A 261 -15.97 -5.58 14.73
CA THR A 261 -17.26 -6.27 14.49
C THR A 261 -17.18 -7.73 14.92
N ALA A 262 -18.30 -8.45 14.90
CA ALA A 262 -18.37 -9.88 15.17
C ALA A 262 -19.09 -10.63 14.04
N PRO A 263 -18.93 -11.97 13.90
CA PRO A 263 -19.57 -12.73 12.83
C PRO A 263 -21.10 -12.62 12.82
N ASN A 264 -21.70 -12.48 14.00
CA ASN A 264 -23.14 -12.35 14.23
C ASN A 264 -23.64 -10.89 14.30
N GLU A 265 -22.78 -9.89 14.07
CA GLU A 265 -23.21 -8.49 14.05
C GLU A 265 -24.30 -8.27 13.00
N ALA A 266 -25.38 -7.57 13.33
CA ALA A 266 -26.57 -7.53 12.47
C ALA A 266 -26.28 -6.88 11.10
N LEU A 267 -25.66 -5.70 11.09
CA LEU A 267 -25.55 -4.86 9.89
C LEU A 267 -24.11 -4.46 9.51
N ARG A 268 -23.28 -4.03 10.46
CA ARG A 268 -22.04 -3.27 10.16
C ARG A 268 -21.06 -3.98 9.23
N ASN A 269 -21.02 -5.31 9.27
CA ASN A 269 -20.15 -6.13 8.45
C ASN A 269 -20.82 -6.75 7.23
N GLN A 270 -22.02 -6.30 6.84
CA GLN A 270 -22.63 -6.72 5.57
C GLN A 270 -21.95 -6.00 4.40
N ALA A 271 -21.74 -6.70 3.30
CA ALA A 271 -21.04 -6.18 2.13
C ALA A 271 -21.60 -4.85 1.62
N ARG A 272 -22.93 -4.65 1.62
CA ARG A 272 -23.58 -3.39 1.21
C ARG A 272 -23.16 -2.16 2.01
N PHE A 273 -22.78 -2.32 3.27
CA PHE A 273 -22.33 -1.21 4.13
C PHE A 273 -20.81 -1.04 4.12
N LEU A 274 -20.07 -2.05 3.66
CA LEU A 274 -18.61 -2.04 3.55
C LEU A 274 -18.12 -1.70 2.14
N GLN A 275 -18.85 -0.87 1.39
CA GLN A 275 -18.38 -0.34 0.09
C GLN A 275 -17.41 0.85 0.26
N VAL A 276 -16.55 0.82 1.29
CA VAL A 276 -15.61 1.88 1.66
C VAL A 276 -14.14 1.46 1.46
N GLY A 277 -13.26 2.44 1.23
CA GLY A 277 -11.83 2.24 0.97
C GLY A 277 -11.46 2.34 -0.50
N SER A 278 -10.27 1.83 -0.82
CA SER A 278 -9.69 1.90 -2.16
C SER A 278 -10.22 0.75 -3.05
N ARG A 279 -11.17 1.04 -3.94
CA ARG A 279 -11.92 0.03 -4.72
C ARG A 279 -11.07 -1.04 -5.43
N ALA A 280 -9.91 -0.65 -5.99
CA ALA A 280 -9.02 -1.58 -6.67
C ALA A 280 -8.49 -2.70 -5.74
N TRP A 281 -8.44 -2.44 -4.44
CA TRP A 281 -7.95 -3.34 -3.40
C TRP A 281 -9.04 -4.22 -2.79
N TYR A 282 -10.32 -4.00 -3.15
CA TYR A 282 -11.43 -4.75 -2.55
C TYR A 282 -11.30 -6.25 -2.80
N PRO A 283 -11.55 -7.09 -1.77
CA PRO A 283 -11.72 -8.50 -1.98
C PRO A 283 -12.99 -8.81 -2.79
N PRO A 284 -13.08 -9.98 -3.43
CA PRO A 284 -14.21 -10.34 -4.28
C PRO A 284 -15.58 -10.18 -3.60
N GLU A 285 -15.71 -10.61 -2.35
CA GLU A 285 -16.92 -10.52 -1.53
C GLU A 285 -17.36 -9.05 -1.29
N GLN A 286 -16.44 -8.09 -1.31
CA GLN A 286 -16.78 -6.69 -1.14
C GLN A 286 -17.25 -6.03 -2.45
N ARG A 287 -17.13 -6.67 -3.62
CA ARG A 287 -17.42 -6.07 -4.94
C ARG A 287 -18.86 -6.32 -5.41
N THR A 288 -19.83 -5.89 -4.60
CA THR A 288 -21.26 -6.21 -4.80
C THR A 288 -21.82 -5.78 -6.17
N SER A 289 -21.34 -4.67 -6.75
CA SER A 289 -21.76 -4.18 -8.07
C SER A 289 -21.32 -5.07 -9.25
N PHE A 290 -20.25 -5.85 -9.07
CA PHE A 290 -19.70 -6.72 -10.13
C PHE A 290 -20.22 -8.16 -10.07
N MET A 291 -20.95 -8.53 -9.02
CA MET A 291 -21.53 -9.87 -8.83
C MET A 291 -22.73 -10.10 -9.75
N GLN A 292 -22.47 -10.37 -11.03
CA GLN A 292 -23.49 -10.63 -12.06
C GLN A 292 -23.68 -12.14 -12.33
N ASP A 293 -22.62 -12.95 -12.30
CA ASP A 293 -22.68 -14.43 -12.35
C ASP A 293 -22.64 -15.03 -10.92
N TYR A 294 -23.42 -14.45 -10.00
CA TYR A 294 -23.40 -14.77 -8.56
C TYR A 294 -23.76 -16.24 -8.24
N ARG A 295 -24.45 -16.91 -9.15
CA ARG A 295 -24.85 -18.32 -9.02
C ARG A 295 -23.67 -19.29 -9.06
N LYS A 296 -22.45 -18.83 -9.37
CA LYS A 296 -21.21 -19.63 -9.33
C LYS A 296 -20.28 -19.27 -8.17
N TYR A 297 -20.40 -18.07 -7.62
CA TYR A 297 -19.49 -17.52 -6.61
C TYR A 297 -20.27 -17.17 -5.35
N TYR A 298 -20.71 -18.20 -4.62
CA TYR A 298 -21.48 -18.04 -3.39
C TYR A 298 -20.57 -17.65 -2.21
N PHE A 299 -20.78 -16.44 -1.68
CA PHE A 299 -20.17 -15.95 -0.44
C PHE A 299 -21.09 -16.13 0.79
N HIS A 300 -22.00 -17.10 0.75
CA HIS A 300 -22.96 -17.33 1.84
C HIS A 300 -22.27 -17.91 3.07
N GLN A 301 -22.75 -17.53 4.25
CA GLN A 301 -22.34 -18.17 5.50
C GLN A 301 -23.04 -19.54 5.63
N PRO A 302 -22.36 -20.59 6.10
CA PRO A 302 -23.00 -21.88 6.39
C PRO A 302 -24.23 -21.68 7.28
N GLY A 303 -25.37 -22.27 6.92
CA GLY A 303 -26.62 -22.17 7.69
C GLY A 303 -27.51 -20.95 7.38
N THR A 304 -27.15 -20.11 6.40
CA THR A 304 -28.04 -19.03 5.93
C THR A 304 -28.91 -19.45 4.76
N SER A 305 -30.19 -19.05 4.79
CA SER A 305 -31.19 -19.35 3.73
C SER A 305 -30.74 -18.81 2.37
N SER A 306 -31.05 -19.53 1.29
CA SER A 306 -30.80 -19.15 -0.11
C SER A 306 -31.54 -17.87 -0.57
N THR A 307 -32.31 -17.24 0.32
CA THR A 307 -33.07 -16.00 0.10
C THR A 307 -32.29 -14.72 0.43
N ILE A 308 -31.05 -14.81 0.93
CA ILE A 308 -30.23 -13.63 1.25
C ILE A 308 -29.85 -12.88 -0.03
N GLN A 309 -30.06 -11.56 -0.05
CA GLN A 309 -29.67 -10.70 -1.17
C GLN A 309 -28.14 -10.72 -1.36
N ARG A 310 -27.68 -10.61 -2.61
CA ARG A 310 -26.26 -10.72 -3.00
C ARG A 310 -25.29 -9.85 -2.20
N ASP A 311 -25.76 -8.75 -1.64
CA ASP A 311 -25.00 -7.72 -0.92
C ASP A 311 -25.15 -7.77 0.60
N GLN A 312 -25.91 -8.76 1.13
CA GLN A 312 -26.18 -8.90 2.57
C GLN A 312 -25.28 -9.92 3.27
N HIS A 313 -24.40 -10.61 2.52
CA HIS A 313 -23.42 -11.52 3.11
C HIS A 313 -22.39 -10.77 3.96
N LYS A 314 -21.74 -11.50 4.86
CA LYS A 314 -20.79 -10.93 5.82
C LYS A 314 -19.38 -10.89 5.25
N ILE A 315 -18.72 -9.75 5.43
CA ILE A 315 -17.29 -9.60 5.26
C ILE A 315 -16.63 -10.05 6.57
N LEU A 316 -15.72 -11.01 6.48
CA LEU A 316 -15.04 -11.63 7.61
C LEU A 316 -13.57 -11.23 7.63
N ALA A 317 -12.83 -11.60 8.68
CA ALA A 317 -11.40 -11.31 8.84
C ALA A 317 -10.53 -11.75 7.63
N GLN A 318 -11.01 -12.73 6.84
CA GLN A 318 -10.40 -13.18 5.59
C GLN A 318 -10.30 -12.09 4.52
N ALA A 319 -11.04 -10.99 4.64
CA ALA A 319 -10.88 -9.80 3.81
C ALA A 319 -9.51 -9.13 4.02
N ASN A 320 -9.02 -9.07 5.26
CA ASN A 320 -7.67 -8.55 5.54
C ASN A 320 -6.60 -9.44 4.90
N LEU A 321 -6.81 -10.76 4.91
CA LEU A 321 -5.87 -11.74 4.32
C LEU A 321 -5.80 -11.60 2.80
N TRP A 322 -6.95 -11.37 2.15
CA TRP A 322 -6.98 -11.02 0.73
C TRP A 322 -6.17 -9.76 0.46
N ALA A 323 -6.38 -8.70 1.23
CA ALA A 323 -5.71 -7.43 1.03
C ALA A 323 -4.19 -7.54 1.24
N VAL A 324 -3.72 -8.32 2.23
CA VAL A 324 -2.28 -8.65 2.37
C VAL A 324 -1.79 -9.44 1.15
N GLY A 325 -2.56 -10.41 0.65
CA GLY A 325 -2.24 -11.10 -0.60
C GLY A 325 -2.11 -10.15 -1.80
N ALA A 326 -2.96 -9.14 -1.89
CA ALA A 326 -2.92 -8.13 -2.94
C ALA A 326 -1.70 -7.20 -2.81
N VAL A 327 -1.31 -6.85 -1.58
CA VAL A 327 -0.06 -6.14 -1.31
C VAL A 327 1.10 -6.98 -1.80
N MET A 328 1.20 -8.24 -1.37
CA MET A 328 2.28 -9.14 -1.78
C MET A 328 2.31 -9.36 -3.30
N TYR A 329 1.14 -9.48 -3.95
CA TYR A 329 1.04 -9.54 -5.42
C TYR A 329 1.67 -8.33 -6.10
N SER A 330 1.36 -7.13 -5.62
CA SER A 330 1.91 -5.88 -6.17
C SER A 330 3.43 -5.82 -5.98
N MET A 331 3.93 -6.31 -4.83
CA MET A 331 5.38 -6.34 -4.55
C MET A 331 6.15 -7.39 -5.36
N ILE A 332 5.58 -8.56 -5.67
CA ILE A 332 6.27 -9.60 -6.47
C ILE A 332 6.17 -9.36 -7.98
N THR A 333 5.10 -8.72 -8.45
CA THR A 333 4.90 -8.49 -9.89
C THR A 333 5.46 -7.16 -10.35
N MET A 334 5.56 -6.17 -9.46
CA MET A 334 5.76 -4.76 -9.80
C MET A 334 4.64 -4.20 -10.71
N ASN A 335 3.51 -4.89 -10.81
CA ASN A 335 2.36 -4.40 -11.58
C ASN A 335 1.54 -3.40 -10.75
N GLU A 336 0.68 -2.66 -11.44
CA GLU A 336 -0.33 -1.84 -10.79
C GLU A 336 -1.45 -2.74 -10.25
N ILE A 337 -2.08 -2.32 -9.16
CA ILE A 337 -3.17 -3.08 -8.53
C ILE A 337 -4.38 -3.25 -9.47
N ASP A 338 -4.54 -2.36 -10.44
CA ASP A 338 -5.62 -2.40 -11.42
C ASP A 338 -5.62 -3.71 -12.23
N ASP A 339 -4.45 -4.28 -12.55
CA ASP A 339 -4.34 -5.56 -13.23
C ASP A 339 -5.02 -6.70 -12.46
N LEU A 340 -4.84 -6.75 -11.14
CA LEU A 340 -5.50 -7.73 -10.28
C LEU A 340 -6.99 -7.41 -10.12
N SER A 341 -7.31 -6.13 -9.93
CA SER A 341 -8.68 -5.64 -9.77
C SER A 341 -9.56 -5.97 -10.98
N GLU A 342 -9.06 -5.77 -12.19
CA GLU A 342 -9.76 -6.10 -13.44
C GLU A 342 -10.00 -7.60 -13.56
N ARG A 343 -9.01 -8.44 -13.24
CA ARG A 343 -9.17 -9.90 -13.21
C ARG A 343 -10.26 -10.34 -12.23
N VAL A 344 -10.32 -9.73 -11.05
CA VAL A 344 -11.38 -10.00 -10.08
C VAL A 344 -12.74 -9.61 -10.65
N ASN A 345 -12.85 -8.41 -11.23
CA ASN A 345 -14.10 -7.92 -11.81
C ASN A 345 -14.57 -8.83 -12.95
N ASP A 346 -13.67 -9.23 -13.84
CA ASP A 346 -13.95 -10.13 -14.96
C ASP A 346 -14.49 -11.49 -14.51
N LEU A 347 -13.94 -12.04 -13.42
CA LEU A 347 -14.42 -13.27 -12.81
C LEU A 347 -15.84 -13.10 -12.25
N LEU A 348 -16.08 -12.02 -11.50
CA LEU A 348 -17.39 -11.75 -10.88
C LEU A 348 -18.49 -11.46 -11.92
N MET A 349 -18.12 -10.81 -13.03
CA MET A 349 -18.99 -10.58 -14.18
C MET A 349 -19.17 -11.83 -15.04
N GLY A 350 -18.31 -12.84 -14.89
CA GLY A 350 -18.37 -14.10 -15.63
C GLY A 350 -18.00 -13.95 -17.11
N THR A 351 -17.01 -13.11 -17.44
CA THR A 351 -16.60 -12.86 -18.82
C THR A 351 -16.12 -14.14 -19.53
N PRO A 352 -16.23 -14.26 -20.87
CA PRO A 352 -15.78 -15.45 -21.58
C PRO A 352 -14.28 -15.77 -21.42
N LEU A 353 -13.45 -14.76 -21.17
CA LEU A 353 -12.02 -14.95 -20.89
C LEU A 353 -11.84 -15.52 -19.48
N ALA A 354 -12.46 -14.90 -18.48
CA ALA A 354 -12.39 -15.35 -17.09
C ALA A 354 -12.85 -16.81 -16.92
N ARG A 355 -13.91 -17.22 -17.61
CA ARG A 355 -14.40 -18.61 -17.62
C ARG A 355 -13.37 -19.63 -18.12
N ARG A 356 -12.45 -19.23 -19.00
CA ARG A 356 -11.42 -20.10 -19.58
C ARG A 356 -10.16 -20.15 -18.73
N THR A 357 -9.84 -19.07 -18.04
CA THR A 357 -8.59 -18.93 -17.27
C THR A 357 -8.74 -19.32 -15.81
N PHE A 358 -9.95 -19.24 -15.25
CA PHE A 358 -10.24 -19.59 -13.87
C PHE A 358 -10.21 -21.09 -13.61
N ASP A 359 -9.55 -21.51 -12.53
CA ASP A 359 -9.40 -22.93 -12.16
C ASP A 359 -10.44 -23.41 -11.12
N GLY A 360 -11.38 -22.56 -10.73
CA GLY A 360 -12.37 -22.85 -9.70
C GLY A 360 -12.04 -22.29 -8.32
N THR A 361 -10.79 -21.91 -8.05
CA THR A 361 -10.32 -21.50 -6.71
C THR A 361 -9.44 -20.25 -6.74
N ASN A 362 -8.42 -20.23 -7.59
CA ASN A 362 -7.39 -19.21 -7.62
C ASN A 362 -7.70 -18.16 -8.70
N ILE A 363 -7.71 -16.89 -8.32
CA ILE A 363 -7.87 -15.78 -9.28
C ILE A 363 -6.66 -15.69 -10.20
N ILE A 364 -5.47 -15.89 -9.63
CA ILE A 364 -4.22 -16.00 -10.37
C ILE A 364 -3.94 -17.49 -10.52
N LYS A 365 -4.06 -18.03 -11.73
CA LYS A 365 -3.75 -19.44 -11.99
C LYS A 365 -2.24 -19.69 -12.06
N ARG A 366 -1.50 -18.77 -12.68
CA ARG A 366 -0.04 -18.82 -12.86
C ARG A 366 0.50 -17.39 -12.85
N PHE A 367 1.69 -17.22 -12.28
CA PHE A 367 2.47 -16.00 -12.38
C PHE A 367 3.25 -15.95 -13.70
N ASP A 368 3.60 -14.74 -14.13
CA ASP A 368 4.41 -14.55 -15.33
C ASP A 368 5.80 -15.18 -15.19
N PRO A 369 6.41 -15.66 -16.29
CA PRO A 369 7.71 -16.34 -16.25
C PRO A 369 8.82 -15.53 -15.57
N GLY A 370 8.79 -14.19 -15.69
CA GLY A 370 9.73 -13.30 -15.01
C GLY A 370 9.67 -13.44 -13.49
N VAL A 371 8.45 -13.42 -12.94
CA VAL A 371 8.18 -13.58 -11.50
C VAL A 371 8.56 -14.99 -11.03
N THR A 372 8.20 -16.03 -11.78
CA THR A 372 8.50 -17.43 -11.39
C THR A 372 9.98 -17.78 -11.42
N ARG A 373 10.79 -17.04 -12.18
CA ARG A 373 12.25 -17.20 -12.17
C ARG A 373 12.90 -16.51 -10.97
N GLN A 374 12.24 -15.49 -10.43
CA GLN A 374 12.79 -14.65 -9.38
C GLN A 374 12.43 -15.15 -7.98
N TYR A 375 11.27 -15.79 -7.81
CA TYR A 375 10.73 -16.13 -6.50
C TYR A 375 10.40 -17.61 -6.35
N SER A 376 10.57 -18.11 -5.14
CA SER A 376 10.28 -19.49 -4.79
C SER A 376 8.80 -19.87 -4.98
N PRO A 377 8.51 -21.13 -5.36
CA PRO A 377 7.14 -21.63 -5.46
C PRO A 377 6.35 -21.49 -4.14
N GLU A 378 7.01 -21.58 -3.00
CA GLU A 378 6.41 -21.46 -1.68
C GLU A 378 5.83 -20.05 -1.45
N LEU A 379 6.58 -19.01 -1.81
CA LEU A 379 6.10 -17.62 -1.68
C LEU A 379 4.90 -17.39 -2.59
N LEU A 380 5.04 -17.76 -3.86
CA LEU A 380 4.00 -17.58 -4.87
C LEU A 380 2.71 -18.33 -4.51
N SER A 381 2.83 -19.56 -4.00
CA SER A 381 1.70 -20.37 -3.55
C SER A 381 0.97 -19.74 -2.36
N LEU A 382 1.70 -19.17 -1.39
CA LEU A 382 1.07 -18.52 -0.24
C LEU A 382 0.35 -17.22 -0.64
N VAL A 383 0.95 -16.42 -1.53
CA VAL A 383 0.28 -15.23 -2.11
C VAL A 383 -0.99 -15.64 -2.85
N GLN A 384 -0.92 -16.68 -3.68
CA GLN A 384 -2.07 -17.23 -4.39
C GLN A 384 -3.16 -17.73 -3.43
N ALA A 385 -2.79 -18.36 -2.31
CA ALA A 385 -3.73 -18.86 -1.30
C ALA A 385 -4.50 -17.72 -0.60
N CYS A 386 -3.84 -16.59 -0.31
CA CYS A 386 -4.52 -15.37 0.16
C CYS A 386 -5.49 -14.81 -0.89
N LEU A 387 -5.16 -14.94 -2.17
CA LEU A 387 -5.91 -14.42 -3.32
C LEU A 387 -6.92 -15.42 -3.90
N ARG A 388 -7.46 -16.33 -3.08
CA ARG A 388 -8.54 -17.23 -3.50
C ARG A 388 -9.88 -16.52 -3.52
N ILE A 389 -10.70 -16.85 -4.52
CA ILE A 389 -11.96 -16.15 -4.79
C ILE A 389 -12.87 -16.20 -3.55
N ARG A 390 -13.02 -17.38 -2.93
CA ARG A 390 -13.90 -17.62 -1.78
C ARG A 390 -13.13 -17.37 -0.46
N PRO A 391 -13.69 -16.59 0.48
CA PRO A 391 -13.07 -16.33 1.78
C PRO A 391 -12.67 -17.60 2.53
N GLN A 392 -13.52 -18.63 2.53
CA GLN A 392 -13.28 -19.89 3.24
C GLN A 392 -12.14 -20.74 2.66
N ASP A 393 -11.73 -20.49 1.41
CA ASP A 393 -10.60 -21.21 0.82
C ASP A 393 -9.27 -20.55 1.17
N ARG A 394 -9.29 -19.32 1.71
CA ARG A 394 -8.09 -18.60 2.16
C ARG A 394 -7.57 -19.22 3.46
N PRO A 395 -6.26 -19.11 3.77
CA PRO A 395 -5.75 -19.52 5.07
C PRO A 395 -6.47 -18.78 6.21
N SER A 396 -6.48 -19.36 7.41
CA SER A 396 -6.85 -18.59 8.61
C SER A 396 -5.74 -17.59 8.96
N PRO A 397 -6.02 -16.53 9.74
CA PRO A 397 -4.96 -15.60 10.17
C PRO A 397 -3.77 -16.30 10.86
N GLN A 398 -4.04 -17.29 11.71
CA GLN A 398 -3.02 -18.05 12.42
C GLN A 398 -2.24 -18.98 11.47
N THR A 399 -2.93 -19.59 10.50
CA THR A 399 -2.30 -20.39 9.45
C THR A 399 -1.35 -19.54 8.61
N LEU A 400 -1.81 -18.36 8.16
CA LEU A 400 -1.00 -17.44 7.36
C LEU A 400 0.26 -17.02 8.12
N ARG A 401 0.12 -16.64 9.40
CA ARG A 401 1.27 -16.28 10.24
C ARG A 401 2.30 -17.39 10.30
N ARG A 402 1.87 -18.60 10.69
CA ARG A 402 2.76 -19.76 10.81
C ARG A 402 3.47 -20.07 9.48
N ASP A 403 2.72 -20.05 8.38
CA ASP A 403 3.27 -20.41 7.07
C ASP A 403 4.22 -19.33 6.54
N ALA A 404 3.97 -18.05 6.81
CA ALA A 404 4.86 -16.94 6.49
C ALA A 404 6.13 -16.91 7.36
N GLU A 405 6.03 -17.17 8.66
CA GLU A 405 7.17 -17.33 9.57
C GLU A 405 8.07 -18.49 9.14
N ARG A 406 7.47 -19.63 8.78
CA ARG A 406 8.22 -20.77 8.24
C ARG A 406 8.93 -20.42 6.94
N GLY A 407 8.24 -19.77 6.01
CA GLY A 407 8.83 -19.32 4.74
C GLY A 407 10.00 -18.36 4.94
N LEU A 408 9.87 -17.41 5.87
CA LEU A 408 10.94 -16.50 6.26
C LEU A 408 12.16 -17.24 6.80
N SER A 409 11.96 -18.15 7.77
CA SER A 409 13.06 -18.94 8.35
C SER A 409 13.78 -19.76 7.29
N GLN A 410 13.03 -20.49 6.46
CA GLN A 410 13.60 -21.32 5.39
C GLN A 410 14.36 -20.48 4.36
N CYS A 411 13.82 -19.32 3.97
CA CYS A 411 14.51 -18.41 3.07
C CYS A 411 15.81 -17.91 3.71
N GLN A 412 15.76 -17.50 4.99
CA GLN A 412 16.93 -17.00 5.71
C GLN A 412 18.05 -18.06 5.81
N ASP A 413 17.68 -19.31 6.07
CA ASP A 413 18.63 -20.43 6.13
C ASP A 413 19.29 -20.67 4.76
N ARG A 414 18.51 -20.67 3.66
CA ARG A 414 19.03 -20.78 2.29
C ARG A 414 20.00 -19.66 1.96
N GLU A 415 19.63 -18.42 2.24
CA GLU A 415 20.45 -17.24 1.96
C GLU A 415 21.74 -17.23 2.78
N THR A 416 21.67 -17.60 4.07
CA THR A 416 22.85 -17.67 4.94
C THR A 416 23.83 -18.74 4.47
N ALA A 417 23.34 -19.91 4.03
CA ALA A 417 24.17 -20.97 3.47
C ALA A 417 24.87 -20.54 2.16
N GLN A 418 24.16 -19.80 1.29
CA GLN A 418 24.73 -19.27 0.05
C GLN A 418 25.79 -18.20 0.32
N LEU A 419 25.56 -17.30 1.30
CA LEU A 419 26.56 -16.31 1.71
C LEU A 419 27.86 -16.93 2.18
N GLY A 420 27.79 -18.04 2.93
CA GLY A 420 28.97 -18.76 3.40
C GLY A 420 29.80 -19.37 2.26
N THR A 421 29.19 -19.57 1.09
CA THR A 421 29.80 -20.23 -0.08
C THR A 421 30.27 -19.22 -1.13
N GLU A 422 29.48 -18.18 -1.42
CA GLU A 422 29.72 -17.25 -2.54
C GLU A 422 30.13 -15.83 -2.10
N GLY A 423 30.00 -15.48 -0.81
CA GLY A 423 30.38 -14.17 -0.27
C GLY A 423 29.55 -12.96 -0.75
N ARG A 424 28.51 -13.16 -1.57
CA ARG A 424 27.74 -12.07 -2.19
C ARG A 424 26.62 -11.54 -1.28
N ARG A 425 26.96 -10.57 -0.40
CA ARG A 425 25.99 -9.88 0.49
C ARG A 425 24.97 -9.00 -0.23
N GLU A 426 25.27 -8.56 -1.46
CA GLU A 426 24.47 -7.57 -2.19
C GLU A 426 23.03 -8.03 -2.48
N ARG A 427 22.79 -9.34 -2.62
CA ARG A 427 21.45 -9.90 -2.90
C ARG A 427 20.47 -9.81 -1.72
N LEU A 428 20.97 -9.50 -0.53
CA LEU A 428 20.18 -9.47 0.70
C LEU A 428 19.86 -8.08 1.19
N ILE A 429 20.42 -7.04 0.56
CA ILE A 429 20.19 -5.67 0.99
C ILE A 429 18.99 -5.12 0.21
N VAL A 430 18.04 -4.57 0.96
CA VAL A 430 16.98 -3.74 0.38
C VAL A 430 17.44 -2.28 0.48
N ALA A 431 17.50 -1.60 -0.67
CA ALA A 431 17.81 -0.18 -0.73
C ALA A 431 16.54 0.59 -0.39
N CYS A 432 16.51 1.25 0.76
CA CYS A 432 15.36 2.04 1.18
C CYS A 432 15.70 3.55 1.21
N GLY A 433 16.97 3.88 1.46
CA GLY A 433 17.44 5.26 1.49
C GLY A 433 17.67 5.85 0.08
N PRO A 434 17.59 7.17 -0.10
CA PRO A 434 17.87 7.82 -1.38
C PRO A 434 19.28 7.50 -1.89
N GLY A 435 20.28 7.56 -1.01
CA GLY A 435 21.67 7.23 -1.37
C GLY A 435 21.88 5.74 -1.68
N GLU A 436 21.11 4.84 -1.07
CA GLU A 436 21.19 3.40 -1.40
C GLU A 436 20.56 3.13 -2.77
N MET A 437 19.43 3.78 -3.07
CA MET A 437 18.71 3.64 -4.33
C MET A 437 19.48 4.22 -5.52
N GLY A 438 20.08 5.41 -5.37
CA GLY A 438 20.84 6.07 -6.44
C GLY A 438 22.01 5.25 -6.97
N ASN A 439 22.57 4.37 -6.13
CA ASN A 439 23.71 3.51 -6.49
C ASN A 439 23.29 2.17 -7.13
N LEU A 440 21.99 1.87 -7.23
CA LEU A 440 21.55 0.63 -7.87
C LEU A 440 21.72 0.71 -9.40
N PRO A 441 22.28 -0.33 -10.04
CA PRO A 441 22.28 -0.42 -11.50
C PRO A 441 20.86 -0.73 -12.01
N ASP A 442 20.67 -0.65 -13.33
CA ASP A 442 19.45 -1.17 -13.96
C ASP A 442 19.38 -2.69 -13.74
N GLY A 443 18.27 -3.17 -13.19
CA GLY A 443 18.09 -4.58 -12.87
C GLY A 443 17.72 -5.47 -14.06
N GLY A 444 17.48 -4.90 -15.24
CA GLY A 444 17.20 -5.63 -16.48
C GLY A 444 15.84 -6.32 -16.53
N ALA A 445 14.94 -6.11 -15.55
CA ALA A 445 13.61 -6.70 -15.57
C ALA A 445 12.68 -6.10 -16.65
N ASN A 446 13.02 -4.91 -17.16
CA ASN A 446 12.29 -4.20 -18.21
C ASN A 446 10.79 -4.03 -17.92
N PHE A 447 10.44 -3.57 -16.72
CA PHE A 447 9.05 -3.31 -16.36
C PHE A 447 8.44 -2.19 -17.22
N GLU A 448 7.18 -2.37 -17.60
CA GLU A 448 6.40 -1.33 -18.25
C GLU A 448 6.19 -0.13 -17.32
N LYS A 449 6.43 1.07 -17.85
CA LYS A 449 6.37 2.34 -17.11
C LYS A 449 5.68 3.37 -17.99
N ASP A 450 4.36 3.41 -17.88
CA ASP A 450 3.50 4.34 -18.60
C ASP A 450 3.47 5.72 -17.92
N GLU A 451 2.67 6.65 -18.45
CA GLU A 451 2.49 7.97 -17.86
C GLU A 451 1.89 7.89 -16.44
N THR A 452 1.01 6.93 -16.19
CA THR A 452 0.37 6.72 -14.88
C THR A 452 1.41 6.37 -13.81
N PHE A 453 2.31 5.44 -14.13
CA PHE A 453 3.43 5.08 -13.28
C PHE A 453 4.30 6.30 -12.94
N TRP A 454 4.75 7.05 -13.95
CA TRP A 454 5.64 8.18 -13.72
C TRP A 454 4.96 9.32 -12.97
N ARG A 455 3.64 9.49 -13.14
CA ARG A 455 2.85 10.45 -12.37
C ARG A 455 2.83 10.04 -10.91
N SER A 456 2.53 8.77 -10.61
CA SER A 456 2.59 8.23 -9.25
C SER A 456 3.98 8.40 -8.64
N PHE A 457 5.03 8.05 -9.39
CA PHE A 457 6.42 8.25 -8.97
C PHE A 457 6.69 9.72 -8.59
N ALA A 458 6.25 10.68 -9.41
CA ALA A 458 6.35 12.10 -9.12
C ALA A 458 5.65 12.48 -7.80
N GLU A 459 4.45 11.93 -7.56
CA GLU A 459 3.70 12.21 -6.33
C GLU A 459 4.47 11.81 -5.08
N HIS A 460 5.23 10.72 -5.14
CA HIS A 460 6.06 10.30 -4.02
C HIS A 460 7.34 11.15 -3.88
N LEU A 461 7.93 11.64 -4.98
CA LEU A 461 9.08 12.55 -4.92
C LEU A 461 8.77 13.91 -4.30
N LEU A 462 7.52 14.36 -4.38
CA LEU A 462 7.08 15.67 -3.84
C LEU A 462 7.40 15.83 -2.34
N TRP A 463 7.41 14.72 -1.59
CA TRP A 463 7.55 14.70 -0.14
C TRP A 463 9.00 14.49 0.33
N ILE A 464 9.93 14.24 -0.59
CA ILE A 464 11.35 14.07 -0.27
C ILE A 464 11.92 15.40 0.27
N PRO A 465 12.69 15.37 1.37
CA PRO A 465 13.35 16.55 1.91
C PRO A 465 14.05 17.38 0.84
N LYS A 466 14.10 18.70 1.02
CA LYS A 466 14.74 19.59 0.05
C LYS A 466 16.22 19.25 -0.10
N ASP A 467 16.87 18.92 1.00
CA ASP A 467 18.33 18.72 1.08
C ASP A 467 18.74 17.30 0.70
N TRP A 468 17.79 16.46 0.27
CA TRP A 468 18.06 15.12 -0.21
C TRP A 468 18.10 15.13 -1.73
N ASP A 469 19.03 14.38 -2.29
CA ASP A 469 19.11 14.15 -3.73
C ASP A 469 17.85 13.42 -4.20
N VAL A 470 17.36 13.83 -5.37
CA VAL A 470 16.21 13.17 -5.98
C VAL A 470 16.69 11.86 -6.59
N PRO A 471 16.14 10.71 -6.20
CA PRO A 471 16.53 9.44 -6.78
C PRO A 471 16.19 9.44 -8.28
N CYS A 472 17.22 9.34 -9.13
CA CYS A 472 17.09 9.26 -10.58
C CYS A 472 17.45 7.86 -11.09
N PRO A 473 16.51 7.14 -11.74
CA PRO A 473 16.79 5.81 -12.28
C PRO A 473 17.74 5.87 -13.48
N PRO A 474 18.34 4.74 -13.90
CA PRO A 474 19.26 4.68 -15.03
C PRO A 474 18.64 5.09 -16.38
N ASN A 475 17.33 4.87 -16.53
CA ASN A 475 16.58 5.18 -17.75
C ASN A 475 15.40 6.14 -17.43
N PRO A 476 15.67 7.41 -17.08
CA PRO A 476 14.64 8.35 -16.67
C PRO A 476 13.96 9.02 -17.89
N PRO A 477 12.68 9.40 -17.82
CA PRO A 477 12.08 10.29 -18.79
C PRO A 477 12.70 11.70 -18.70
N GLU A 478 12.72 12.44 -19.81
CA GLU A 478 13.27 13.80 -19.85
C GLU A 478 12.51 14.79 -18.97
N SER A 479 11.19 14.61 -18.88
CA SER A 479 10.32 15.37 -17.99
C SER A 479 9.45 14.41 -17.21
N LEU A 480 9.12 14.80 -15.97
CA LEU A 480 8.31 13.97 -15.10
C LEU A 480 6.84 14.42 -15.21
N PRO A 481 5.88 13.57 -15.58
CA PRO A 481 4.48 13.99 -15.62
C PRO A 481 4.00 14.37 -14.21
N ALA A 482 3.64 15.64 -14.02
CA ALA A 482 3.12 16.14 -12.75
C ALA A 482 1.59 16.10 -12.74
N ASN A 483 1.00 15.93 -11.56
CA ASN A 483 -0.44 16.03 -11.40
C ASN A 483 -0.89 17.49 -11.63
N PRO A 484 -1.84 17.75 -12.55
CA PRO A 484 -2.26 19.13 -12.89
C PRO A 484 -2.93 19.86 -11.72
N ASN A 485 -3.42 19.13 -10.71
CA ASN A 485 -4.06 19.73 -9.53
C ASN A 485 -3.07 20.26 -8.50
N TRP A 486 -1.76 20.06 -8.69
CA TRP A 486 -0.76 20.62 -7.79
C TRP A 486 -0.63 22.12 -7.98
N PRO A 487 -0.33 22.90 -6.94
CA PRO A 487 0.11 24.28 -7.09
C PRO A 487 1.27 24.41 -8.10
N ASP A 488 1.22 25.43 -8.96
CA ASP A 488 2.21 25.64 -10.05
C ASP A 488 3.66 25.64 -9.53
N ALA A 489 3.91 26.37 -8.44
CA ALA A 489 5.23 26.44 -7.81
C ALA A 489 5.74 25.08 -7.29
N LEU A 490 4.85 24.17 -6.89
CA LEU A 490 5.25 22.80 -6.52
C LEU A 490 5.60 21.97 -7.76
N ARG A 491 4.85 22.13 -8.86
CA ARG A 491 5.16 21.45 -10.13
C ARG A 491 6.49 21.92 -10.68
N GLU A 492 6.71 23.22 -10.77
CA GLU A 492 7.98 23.83 -11.23
C GLU A 492 9.16 23.32 -10.42
N ARG A 493 9.06 23.36 -9.08
CA ARG A 493 10.10 22.86 -8.19
C ARG A 493 10.43 21.37 -8.41
N VAL A 494 9.41 20.52 -8.59
CA VAL A 494 9.65 19.10 -8.85
C VAL A 494 10.33 18.90 -10.22
N GLN A 495 9.91 19.65 -11.25
CA GLN A 495 10.57 19.60 -12.56
C GLN A 495 12.03 20.06 -12.51
N GLU A 496 12.32 21.17 -11.83
CA GLU A 496 13.68 21.69 -11.69
C GLU A 496 14.60 20.67 -11.00
N ARG A 497 14.14 20.08 -9.89
CA ARG A 497 14.92 19.05 -9.19
C ARG A 497 15.10 17.79 -10.04
N TRP A 498 14.07 17.38 -10.78
CA TRP A 498 14.15 16.24 -11.68
C TRP A 498 15.15 16.48 -12.82
N ALA A 499 15.09 17.65 -13.46
CA ALA A 499 16.00 18.03 -14.53
C ALA A 499 17.46 18.03 -14.06
N ALA A 500 17.73 18.55 -12.86
CA ALA A 500 19.06 18.53 -12.25
C ALA A 500 19.54 17.09 -12.02
N ALA A 501 18.70 16.21 -11.47
CA ALA A 501 19.06 14.81 -11.22
C ALA A 501 19.30 14.02 -12.53
N VAL A 502 18.50 14.26 -13.57
CA VAL A 502 18.69 13.66 -14.90
C VAL A 502 19.99 14.14 -15.54
N GLN A 503 20.34 15.42 -15.39
CA GLN A 503 21.60 15.96 -15.89
C GLN A 503 22.79 15.31 -15.19
N GLU A 504 22.77 15.25 -13.85
CA GLU A 504 23.83 14.61 -13.06
C GLU A 504 24.01 13.14 -13.45
N GLN A 505 22.92 12.38 -13.62
CA GLN A 505 22.98 10.99 -14.06
C GLN A 505 23.65 10.83 -15.44
N ARG A 506 23.42 11.78 -16.37
CA ARG A 506 24.05 11.78 -17.70
C ARG A 506 25.54 12.12 -17.64
N GLU A 507 25.94 12.98 -16.72
CA GLU A 507 27.35 13.35 -16.50
C GLU A 507 28.13 12.22 -15.82
N GLN A 508 27.49 11.45 -14.93
CA GLN A 508 28.07 10.29 -14.27
C GLN A 508 28.11 9.04 -15.15
N ALA A 509 27.26 8.95 -16.18
CA ALA A 509 27.31 7.85 -17.13
C ALA A 509 28.66 7.92 -17.88
N PRO A 510 29.54 6.91 -17.76
CA PRO A 510 30.82 6.94 -18.46
C PRO A 510 30.58 7.10 -19.95
N THR A 511 31.35 7.98 -20.59
CA THR A 511 31.47 8.16 -22.05
C THR A 511 31.98 6.87 -22.70
N THR A 512 31.18 5.81 -22.66
CA THR A 512 31.35 4.56 -23.39
C THR A 512 30.32 4.54 -24.51
N SER A 513 30.36 5.56 -25.36
CA SER A 513 29.66 5.58 -26.64
C SER A 513 30.55 6.17 -27.74
N SER A 514 31.77 5.65 -27.84
CA SER A 514 32.59 5.75 -29.04
C SER A 514 33.20 4.38 -29.35
N GLN A 515 32.36 3.41 -29.71
CA GLN A 515 32.71 2.24 -30.55
C GLN A 515 31.54 1.25 -30.71
N TYR A 516 30.32 1.73 -31.05
CA TYR A 516 29.31 0.85 -31.64
C TYR A 516 28.53 1.60 -32.73
N THR A 517 29.27 2.20 -33.66
CA THR A 517 28.75 2.45 -35.00
C THR A 517 29.29 1.40 -35.95
N HIS A 518 28.36 0.70 -36.59
CA HIS A 518 28.48 -0.19 -37.74
C HIS A 518 28.73 -1.69 -37.47
N SER A 519 27.63 -2.44 -37.29
CA SER A 519 27.49 -3.66 -38.07
C SER A 519 26.07 -3.83 -38.61
N ARG A 520 25.95 -3.40 -39.87
CA ARG A 520 25.07 -3.86 -40.95
C ARG A 520 23.92 -4.81 -40.59
N LYS A 521 22.72 -4.35 -40.96
CA LYS A 521 21.69 -5.17 -41.60
C LYS A 521 22.33 -6.15 -42.60
N ARG A 522 22.32 -7.45 -42.28
CA ARG A 522 22.45 -8.52 -43.27
C ARG A 522 21.23 -9.41 -43.19
N THR A 523 20.44 -9.29 -44.24
CA THR A 523 19.44 -10.22 -44.73
C THR A 523 19.91 -11.67 -44.64
N ALA A 524 19.11 -12.52 -44.00
CA ALA A 524 19.25 -13.96 -44.06
C ALA A 524 18.75 -14.46 -45.44
N SER A 525 19.68 -14.85 -46.31
CA SER A 525 19.41 -15.69 -47.46
C SER A 525 20.63 -16.56 -47.74
N ALA A 526 20.36 -17.85 -47.93
CA ALA A 526 21.23 -18.90 -48.46
C ALA A 526 22.41 -19.37 -47.58
N ALA A 527 22.27 -20.57 -47.00
CA ALA A 527 23.11 -21.75 -47.30
C ALA A 527 22.92 -22.82 -46.20
N PHE A 528 22.10 -23.83 -46.49
CA PHE A 528 22.25 -25.17 -45.91
C PHE A 528 21.91 -26.16 -47.03
N GLU A 529 22.96 -26.72 -47.64
CA GLU A 529 22.92 -27.93 -48.47
C GLU A 529 22.55 -29.12 -47.57
N GLU A 530 21.44 -29.77 -47.89
CA GLU A 530 21.35 -31.12 -48.48
C GLU A 530 21.99 -32.27 -47.66
N ILE A 531 21.13 -33.01 -46.97
CA ILE A 531 21.22 -34.47 -46.89
C ILE A 531 19.82 -35.04 -47.21
N ARG A 532 19.71 -35.75 -48.33
CA ARG A 532 18.53 -36.56 -48.73
C ARG A 532 18.42 -37.82 -47.87
N PRO A 533 17.22 -38.40 -47.72
CA PRO A 533 16.90 -39.60 -48.53
C PRO A 533 15.40 -39.63 -48.97
N PRO A 534 14.83 -40.73 -49.50
CA PRO A 534 14.51 -40.91 -50.92
C PRO A 534 13.01 -40.86 -51.25
N SER A 535 12.75 -40.85 -52.57
CA SER A 535 11.49 -40.74 -53.31
C SER A 535 10.41 -41.79 -53.02
N ALA A 536 9.14 -41.36 -53.13
CA ALA A 536 8.00 -41.99 -53.83
C ALA A 536 6.72 -41.26 -53.38
N ALA A 537 5.66 -41.01 -54.14
CA ALA A 537 5.35 -41.01 -55.56
C ALA A 537 4.01 -40.23 -55.70
N ASP A 538 3.81 -39.55 -56.83
CA ASP A 538 2.57 -39.28 -57.57
C ASP A 538 1.22 -38.90 -56.92
N GLY A 539 0.55 -37.95 -57.61
CA GLY A 539 -0.90 -37.85 -57.74
C GLY A 539 -1.48 -36.55 -57.19
N GLN A 540 -1.51 -35.48 -57.97
CA GLN A 540 -2.61 -35.06 -58.87
C GLN A 540 -3.80 -34.35 -58.19
N ASP A 541 -4.12 -33.22 -58.83
CA ASP A 541 -5.42 -32.54 -58.99
C ASP A 541 -5.99 -31.62 -57.88
N GLY A 542 -6.14 -30.35 -58.27
CA GLY A 542 -6.96 -29.33 -57.61
C GLY A 542 -8.47 -29.49 -57.95
N PRO A 543 -9.29 -28.42 -58.07
CA PRO A 543 -9.02 -27.00 -57.78
C PRO A 543 -10.14 -26.29 -56.97
N SER A 544 -9.82 -25.05 -56.58
CA SER A 544 -10.69 -23.85 -56.52
C SER A 544 -12.21 -23.98 -56.29
N ARG A 545 -12.71 -23.22 -55.30
CA ARG A 545 -13.79 -22.22 -55.57
C ARG A 545 -13.82 -21.07 -54.56
N LYS A 546 -13.98 -19.88 -55.16
CA LYS A 546 -14.07 -18.53 -54.59
C LYS A 546 -15.51 -18.19 -54.18
N ARG A 547 -15.61 -17.12 -53.35
CA ARG A 547 -16.75 -16.16 -53.14
C ARG A 547 -17.89 -16.69 -52.28
N GLN A 548 -18.59 -15.91 -51.44
CA GLN A 548 -18.88 -14.47 -51.49
C GLN A 548 -19.42 -13.96 -50.13
N GLN A 549 -19.26 -12.67 -49.88
CA GLN A 549 -19.87 -11.88 -48.80
C GLN A 549 -21.41 -11.85 -48.87
N ILE A 550 -22.12 -11.83 -47.73
CA ILE A 550 -23.38 -11.09 -47.53
C ILE A 550 -23.48 -10.51 -46.10
N ARG A 551 -24.03 -9.28 -46.07
CA ARG A 551 -24.30 -8.31 -44.99
C ARG A 551 -25.49 -8.65 -44.05
N ASN A 552 -25.49 -7.93 -42.91
CA ASN A 552 -26.60 -7.21 -42.24
C ASN A 552 -27.45 -7.82 -41.11
N LYS A 553 -27.65 -6.96 -40.09
CA LYS A 553 -28.74 -6.82 -39.08
C LYS A 553 -28.77 -7.92 -38.00
N TYR A 554 -28.85 -7.59 -36.71
CA TYR A 554 -30.02 -6.98 -36.07
C TYR A 554 -29.71 -6.08 -34.87
N ARG A 555 -30.65 -5.14 -34.66
CA ARG A 555 -30.79 -4.17 -33.58
C ARG A 555 -32.13 -4.49 -32.89
N ARG A 556 -32.18 -4.35 -31.56
CA ARG A 556 -33.33 -4.29 -30.63
C ARG A 556 -33.91 -5.61 -30.06
N GLY A 557 -33.98 -5.57 -28.74
CA GLY A 557 -34.71 -6.40 -27.78
C GLY A 557 -34.39 -5.80 -26.42
#